data_AF-A0A8B6M5M2-F1
#
_entry.id   AF-A0A8B6M5M2-F1
#
_cell.length_a   1.000
_cell.length_b   1.000
_cell.length_c   1.000
_cell.angle_alpha   90.00
_cell.angle_beta   90.00
_cell.angle_gamma   90.00
#
_symmetry.space_group_name_H-M   'P 1'
#
loop_
_entity.id
_entity.type
_entity.pdbx_description
1 polymer ?
#
loop_
_entity_poly.entity_id
_entity_poly.type
_entity_poly.pdbx_seq_one_letter_code
_entity_poly.pdbx_strand_id
1 'polypeptide(L)'
;MIALASVCLVTLIAGIEAALAAPVVTERVIEVEHVKIETTKTFEQVEAALDGALPQIDPAIAAALTNGDSGLAKKLEHGAALFIFLKRDHGAFLRSAGRSRKARQYEIGNPLTATMMTQHELAAALYAPLRVVLYQNAAGGATFEYDKPSTLFGQFGDERVAAVSRDLDAELERALRRAAE
;
A
#
# COMPACT_ATOMS: atom_id res chain seq x y z
N MET A 1 -19.54 3.22 72.62
CA MET A 1 -18.07 3.27 72.62
C MET A 1 -17.59 2.05 71.84
N ILE A 2 -17.49 2.12 70.50
CA ILE A 2 -16.32 2.55 69.70
C ILE A 2 -15.03 1.77 70.04
N ALA A 3 -14.62 0.90 69.10
CA ALA A 3 -13.23 0.58 68.75
C ALA A 3 -13.23 0.00 67.31
N LEU A 4 -13.02 0.85 66.29
CA LEU A 4 -11.86 0.87 65.37
C LEU A 4 -11.43 -0.52 64.84
N ALA A 5 -11.62 -0.85 63.56
CA ALA A 5 -10.97 -0.33 62.34
C ALA A 5 -9.80 -1.22 61.90
N SER A 6 -9.60 -1.27 60.58
CA SER A 6 -8.50 -1.89 59.86
C SER A 6 -8.78 -3.33 59.42
N VAL A 7 -9.09 -3.49 58.12
CA VAL A 7 -8.64 -4.57 57.22
C VAL A 7 -9.35 -4.44 55.86
N CYS A 8 -10.50 -3.77 55.76
CA CYS A 8 -11.31 -3.85 54.54
C CYS A 8 -11.16 -2.68 53.54
N LEU A 9 -10.07 -1.92 53.54
CA LEU A 9 -9.87 -0.83 52.56
C LEU A 9 -8.60 -0.94 51.71
N VAL A 10 -7.62 -1.79 52.07
CA VAL A 10 -6.39 -1.92 51.26
C VAL A 10 -6.54 -2.91 50.11
N THR A 11 -7.46 -3.88 50.20
CA THR A 11 -7.71 -4.86 49.12
C THR A 11 -8.58 -4.33 47.98
N LEU A 12 -9.16 -3.14 48.10
CA LEU A 12 -10.00 -2.55 47.05
C LEU A 12 -9.25 -1.62 46.08
N ILE A 13 -7.98 -1.29 46.37
CA ILE A 13 -7.15 -0.45 45.50
C ILE A 13 -6.29 -1.30 44.54
N ALA A 14 -6.09 -2.59 44.82
CA ALA A 14 -5.36 -3.51 43.95
C ALA A 14 -6.20 -4.08 42.78
N GLY A 15 -7.49 -3.75 42.69
CA GLY A 15 -8.39 -4.21 41.63
C GLY A 15 -8.60 -3.22 40.49
N ILE A 16 -7.99 -2.04 40.56
CA ILE A 16 -8.07 -0.97 39.53
C ILE A 16 -6.69 -0.77 38.87
N GLU A 17 -5.82 -1.77 38.91
CA GLU A 17 -4.88 -1.96 37.82
C GLU A 17 -5.57 -2.86 36.82
N ALA A 18 -6.42 -2.22 36.00
CA ALA A 18 -7.12 -2.86 34.91
C ALA A 18 -6.15 -3.77 34.17
N ALA A 19 -6.44 -5.07 34.24
CA ALA A 19 -5.88 -6.05 33.33
C ALA A 19 -5.92 -5.41 31.94
N LEU A 20 -4.75 -5.22 31.32
CA LEU A 20 -4.65 -4.90 29.90
C LEU A 20 -5.57 -5.89 29.20
N ALA A 21 -6.72 -5.43 28.70
CA ALA A 21 -7.71 -6.31 28.10
C ALA A 21 -7.02 -7.08 26.99
N ALA A 22 -7.11 -8.42 27.03
CA ALA A 22 -6.47 -9.26 26.03
C ALA A 22 -6.86 -8.79 24.62
N PRO A 23 -5.94 -8.83 23.64
CA PRO A 23 -6.25 -8.39 22.30
C PRO A 23 -7.42 -9.19 21.74
N VAL A 24 -8.38 -8.49 21.12
CA VAL A 24 -9.49 -9.11 20.39
C VAL A 24 -9.08 -9.24 18.93
N VAL A 25 -9.10 -10.47 18.41
CA VAL A 25 -8.80 -10.77 17.00
C VAL A 25 -10.13 -10.88 16.25
N THR A 26 -10.24 -10.15 15.15
CA THR A 26 -11.37 -10.22 14.22
C THR A 26 -10.85 -10.52 12.82
N GLU A 27 -11.49 -11.45 12.15
CA GLU A 27 -11.17 -11.84 10.78
C GLU A 27 -12.39 -11.65 9.89
N ARG A 28 -12.17 -11.25 8.64
CA ARG A 28 -13.20 -11.19 7.62
C ARG A 28 -12.60 -11.55 6.27
N VAL A 29 -13.42 -12.17 5.41
CA VAL A 29 -13.08 -12.36 4.00
C VAL A 29 -13.41 -11.06 3.25
N ILE A 30 -12.53 -10.70 2.32
CA ILE A 30 -12.76 -9.61 1.37
C ILE A 30 -12.70 -10.18 -0.05
N GLU A 31 -13.59 -9.70 -0.91
CA GLU A 31 -13.56 -10.02 -2.34
C GLU A 31 -12.78 -8.93 -3.08
N VAL A 32 -11.78 -9.35 -3.86
CA VAL A 32 -10.88 -8.43 -4.57
C VAL A 32 -10.70 -8.94 -5.99
N GLU A 33 -10.91 -8.06 -6.96
CA GLU A 33 -10.60 -8.33 -8.37
C GLU A 33 -9.08 -8.32 -8.56
N HIS A 34 -8.53 -9.46 -8.96
CA HIS A 34 -7.11 -9.58 -9.32
C HIS A 34 -6.91 -9.34 -10.81
N VAL A 35 -5.98 -8.46 -11.17
CA VAL A 35 -5.71 -8.07 -12.55
C VAL A 35 -4.37 -8.62 -13.01
N LYS A 36 -4.37 -9.24 -14.18
CA LYS A 36 -3.19 -9.76 -14.86
C LYS A 36 -3.09 -9.15 -16.26
N ILE A 37 -1.93 -8.58 -16.59
CA ILE A 37 -1.62 -8.01 -17.91
C ILE A 37 -0.43 -8.79 -18.48
N GLU A 38 -0.63 -9.43 -19.63
CA GLU A 38 0.42 -10.22 -20.31
C GLU A 38 0.85 -9.54 -21.61
N THR A 39 2.14 -9.57 -21.89
CA THR A 39 2.73 -9.05 -23.12
C THR A 39 3.79 -9.98 -23.67
N THR A 40 4.01 -9.93 -24.98
CA THR A 40 5.10 -10.64 -25.67
C THR A 40 6.44 -9.90 -25.55
N LYS A 41 6.45 -8.65 -25.07
CA LYS A 41 7.69 -7.93 -24.77
C LYS A 41 8.50 -8.62 -23.68
N THR A 42 9.82 -8.44 -23.75
CA THR A 42 10.69 -9.01 -22.72
C THR A 42 10.51 -8.29 -21.39
N PHE A 43 10.82 -8.99 -20.31
CA PHE A 43 10.84 -8.41 -18.97
C PHE A 43 11.65 -7.12 -18.89
N GLU A 44 12.86 -7.07 -19.48
CA GLU A 44 13.72 -5.89 -19.46
C GLU A 44 13.12 -4.69 -20.19
N GLN A 45 12.43 -4.94 -21.33
CA GLN A 45 11.77 -3.88 -22.08
C GLN A 45 10.65 -3.25 -21.27
N VAL A 46 9.84 -4.08 -20.62
CA VAL A 46 8.70 -3.62 -19.81
C VAL A 46 9.17 -2.95 -18.52
N GLU A 47 10.20 -3.50 -17.87
CA GLU A 47 10.83 -2.90 -16.68
C GLU A 47 11.36 -1.50 -17.00
N ALA A 48 12.14 -1.36 -18.08
CA ALA A 48 12.69 -0.08 -18.50
C ALA A 48 11.60 0.92 -18.90
N ALA A 49 10.53 0.46 -19.58
CA ALA A 49 9.41 1.31 -19.95
C ALA A 49 8.64 1.84 -18.73
N LEU A 50 8.37 0.99 -17.74
CA LEU A 50 7.70 1.41 -16.51
C LEU A 50 8.57 2.38 -15.69
N ASP A 51 9.85 2.03 -15.49
CA ASP A 51 10.80 2.86 -14.75
C ASP A 51 11.02 4.23 -15.42
N GLY A 52 10.96 4.28 -16.77
CA GLY A 52 11.06 5.53 -17.52
C GLY A 52 9.78 6.36 -17.55
N ALA A 53 8.62 5.72 -17.37
CA ALA A 53 7.31 6.38 -17.39
C ALA A 53 6.92 6.97 -16.02
N LEU A 54 7.38 6.36 -14.93
CA LEU A 54 7.03 6.77 -13.56
C LEU A 54 8.26 7.29 -12.80
N PRO A 55 8.23 8.52 -12.27
CA PRO A 55 9.31 9.02 -11.43
C PRO A 55 9.41 8.20 -10.13
N GLN A 56 10.62 8.08 -9.59
CA GLN A 56 10.81 7.68 -8.19
C GLN A 56 10.30 8.79 -7.27
N ILE A 57 9.73 8.43 -6.13
CA ILE A 57 9.26 9.42 -5.16
C ILE A 57 10.43 10.27 -4.65
N ASP A 58 10.29 11.60 -4.71
CA ASP A 58 11.22 12.52 -4.06
C ASP A 58 10.93 12.54 -2.56
N PRO A 59 11.91 12.20 -1.68
CA PRO A 59 11.74 12.29 -0.24
C PRO A 59 11.25 13.66 0.26
N ALA A 60 11.52 14.74 -0.48
CA ALA A 60 11.03 16.07 -0.15
C ALA A 60 9.49 16.18 -0.19
N ILE A 61 8.80 15.39 -1.03
CA ILE A 61 7.34 15.36 -1.07
C ILE A 61 6.79 14.80 0.25
N ALA A 62 7.35 13.69 0.72
CA ALA A 62 6.97 13.09 2.00
C ALA A 62 7.29 14.00 3.20
N ALA A 63 8.43 14.69 3.15
CA ALA A 63 8.81 15.67 4.16
C ALA A 63 7.83 16.85 4.20
N ALA A 64 7.43 17.38 3.04
CA ALA A 64 6.44 18.46 2.96
C ALA A 64 5.10 18.05 3.58
N LEU A 65 4.60 16.84 3.27
CA LEU A 65 3.36 16.31 3.85
C LEU A 65 3.46 16.10 5.36
N THR A 66 4.57 15.56 5.85
CA THR A 66 4.82 15.38 7.29
C THR A 66 4.83 16.72 8.05
N ASN A 67 5.31 17.78 7.39
CA ASN A 67 5.30 19.14 7.92
C ASN A 67 3.95 19.86 7.72
N GLY A 68 2.93 19.20 7.16
CA GLY A 68 1.61 19.76 6.88
C GLY A 68 1.56 20.69 5.66
N ASP A 69 2.63 20.80 4.87
CA ASP A 69 2.68 21.66 3.68
C ASP A 69 2.24 20.91 2.42
N SER A 70 0.92 20.68 2.32
CA SER A 70 0.31 20.06 1.14
C SER A 70 0.52 20.87 -0.14
N GLY A 71 0.71 22.20 -0.02
CA GLY A 71 0.93 23.09 -1.16
C GLY A 71 2.31 22.90 -1.77
N LEU A 72 3.35 22.76 -0.93
CA LEU A 72 4.69 22.41 -1.38
C LEU A 72 4.74 20.99 -1.95
N ALA A 73 4.12 20.02 -1.27
CA ALA A 73 4.04 18.64 -1.78
C ALA A 73 3.48 18.60 -3.20
N LYS A 74 2.35 19.28 -3.44
CA LYS A 74 1.72 19.36 -4.78
C LYS A 74 2.61 20.04 -5.83
N LYS A 75 3.42 21.02 -5.46
CA LYS A 75 4.39 21.64 -6.37
C LYS A 75 5.51 20.67 -6.73
N LEU A 76 6.04 19.96 -5.74
CA LEU A 76 7.15 19.02 -5.90
C LEU A 76 6.77 17.78 -6.73
N GLU A 77 5.48 17.42 -6.77
CA GLU A 77 4.99 16.34 -7.63
C GLU A 77 5.13 16.65 -9.14
N HIS A 78 5.29 17.92 -9.52
CA HIS A 78 5.37 18.37 -10.92
C HIS A 78 4.25 17.83 -11.83
N GLY A 79 3.08 17.51 -11.25
CA GLY A 79 1.93 16.98 -11.97
C GLY A 79 2.01 15.49 -12.33
N ALA A 80 2.97 14.73 -11.81
CA ALA A 80 3.00 13.29 -12.01
C ALA A 80 1.83 12.61 -11.27
N ALA A 81 1.09 11.76 -11.99
CA ALA A 81 -0.06 11.06 -11.43
C ALA A 81 0.33 9.94 -10.45
N LEU A 82 1.45 9.25 -10.72
CA LEU A 82 1.94 8.13 -9.92
C LEU A 82 3.46 8.18 -9.78
N PHE A 83 3.95 7.69 -8.65
CA PHE A 83 5.36 7.55 -8.32
C PHE A 83 5.67 6.10 -7.95
N ILE A 84 6.89 5.66 -8.24
CA ILE A 84 7.44 4.45 -7.66
C ILE A 84 8.01 4.81 -6.29
N PHE A 85 7.42 4.25 -5.23
CA PHE A 85 7.90 4.39 -3.85
C PHE A 85 9.04 3.44 -3.55
N LEU A 86 8.92 2.22 -4.08
CA LEU A 86 9.87 1.16 -3.82
C LEU A 86 9.89 0.16 -4.96
N LYS A 87 11.08 -0.36 -5.24
CA LYS A 87 11.32 -1.43 -6.21
C LYS A 87 12.18 -2.50 -5.55
N ARG A 88 11.64 -3.71 -5.40
CA ARG A 88 12.34 -4.87 -4.80
C ARG A 88 12.64 -5.93 -5.84
N ASP A 89 13.87 -6.43 -5.84
CA ASP A 89 14.33 -7.52 -6.70
C ASP A 89 14.02 -8.90 -6.08
N HIS A 90 12.75 -9.32 -6.19
CA HIS A 90 12.35 -10.66 -5.75
C HIS A 90 13.00 -11.78 -6.57
N GLY A 91 13.32 -11.51 -7.83
CA GLY A 91 14.04 -12.45 -8.69
C GLY A 91 15.42 -12.84 -8.15
N ALA A 92 16.14 -11.87 -7.60
CA ALA A 92 17.43 -12.03 -6.96
C ALA A 92 17.35 -12.79 -5.64
N PHE A 93 16.28 -12.60 -4.87
CA PHE A 93 16.09 -13.31 -3.61
C PHE A 93 16.04 -14.83 -3.81
N LEU A 94 15.55 -15.29 -4.96
CA LEU A 94 15.52 -16.71 -5.31
C LEU A 94 16.91 -17.35 -5.43
N ARG A 95 17.99 -16.57 -5.50
CA ARG A 95 19.36 -17.11 -5.47
C ARG A 95 19.65 -17.87 -4.18
N SER A 96 19.01 -17.47 -3.06
CA SER A 96 19.08 -18.20 -1.79
C SER A 96 18.57 -19.65 -1.89
N ALA A 97 17.67 -19.93 -2.84
CA ALA A 97 17.13 -21.24 -3.14
C ALA A 97 17.76 -21.88 -4.40
N GLY A 98 18.92 -21.38 -4.86
CA GLY A 98 19.62 -21.88 -6.05
C GLY A 98 18.90 -21.60 -7.37
N ARG A 99 17.95 -20.66 -7.40
CA ARG A 99 17.18 -20.29 -8.59
C ARG A 99 17.47 -18.84 -8.98
N SER A 100 17.21 -18.50 -10.23
CA SER A 100 17.13 -17.11 -10.69
C SER A 100 15.92 -16.97 -11.60
N ARG A 101 15.11 -15.96 -11.34
CA ARG A 101 13.97 -15.57 -12.19
C ARG A 101 13.98 -14.05 -12.33
N LYS A 102 13.39 -13.54 -13.39
CA LYS A 102 13.17 -12.11 -13.56
C LYS A 102 11.85 -11.76 -12.88
N ALA A 103 11.94 -11.09 -11.73
CA ALA A 103 10.78 -10.65 -10.97
C ALA A 103 11.10 -9.37 -10.17
N ARG A 104 10.20 -8.40 -10.23
CA ARG A 104 10.25 -7.13 -9.48
C ARG A 104 8.92 -6.91 -8.82
N GLN A 105 8.94 -6.51 -7.57
CA GLN A 105 7.76 -5.95 -6.92
C GLN A 105 7.96 -4.44 -6.83
N TYR A 106 6.94 -3.71 -7.25
CA TYR A 106 6.84 -2.28 -7.13
C TYR A 106 5.80 -1.92 -6.07
N GLU A 107 6.03 -0.81 -5.39
CA GLU A 107 5.03 -0.06 -4.67
C GLU A 107 4.81 1.25 -5.42
N ILE A 108 3.59 1.46 -5.94
CA ILE A 108 3.25 2.56 -6.85
C ILE A 108 2.04 3.32 -6.30
N GLY A 109 2.12 4.65 -6.29
CA GLY A 109 1.01 5.49 -5.85
C GLY A 109 1.33 6.97 -5.91
N ASN A 110 0.44 7.79 -5.39
CA ASN A 110 0.68 9.21 -5.16
C ASN A 110 0.46 9.52 -3.66
N PRO A 111 1.39 10.21 -2.99
CA PRO A 111 1.30 10.44 -1.55
C PRO A 111 0.18 11.40 -1.15
N LEU A 112 -0.18 12.39 -1.99
CA LEU A 112 -1.38 13.21 -1.78
C LEU A 112 -2.64 12.35 -1.90
N THR A 113 -2.72 11.48 -2.91
CA THR A 113 -3.86 10.56 -3.07
C THR A 113 -3.99 9.63 -1.87
N ALA A 114 -2.88 9.07 -1.38
CA ALA A 114 -2.87 8.26 -0.16
C ALA A 114 -3.39 9.06 1.06
N THR A 115 -2.98 10.34 1.19
CA THR A 115 -3.45 11.25 2.26
C THR A 115 -4.96 11.53 2.16
N MET A 116 -5.53 11.59 0.95
CA MET A 116 -6.98 11.74 0.74
C MET A 116 -7.79 10.54 1.24
N MET A 117 -7.21 9.35 1.20
CA MET A 117 -7.87 8.13 1.71
C MET A 117 -7.68 7.97 3.22
N THR A 118 -6.44 8.08 3.69
CA THR A 118 -6.08 7.78 5.09
C THR A 118 -6.64 8.78 6.10
N GLN A 119 -6.93 10.02 5.68
CA GLN A 119 -7.63 10.99 6.53
C GLN A 119 -9.09 10.59 6.83
N HIS A 120 -9.67 9.69 6.03
CA HIS A 120 -11.03 9.18 6.23
C HIS A 120 -11.04 7.75 6.77
N GLU A 121 -10.12 6.91 6.31
CA GLU A 121 -9.96 5.54 6.75
C GLU A 121 -8.48 5.20 6.94
N LEU A 122 -8.01 5.19 8.19
CA LEU A 122 -6.60 4.93 8.50
C LEU A 122 -6.14 3.54 8.02
N ALA A 123 -7.01 2.54 8.04
CA ALA A 123 -6.68 1.19 7.58
C ALA A 123 -6.38 1.14 6.06
N ALA A 124 -6.76 2.16 5.29
CA ALA A 124 -6.35 2.30 3.89
C ALA A 124 -4.81 2.36 3.74
N ALA A 125 -4.08 2.80 4.78
CA ALA A 125 -2.62 2.80 4.80
C ALA A 125 -2.00 1.39 4.69
N LEU A 126 -2.77 0.32 4.93
CA LEU A 126 -2.31 -1.05 4.70
C LEU A 126 -2.07 -1.35 3.20
N TYR A 127 -2.80 -0.66 2.33
CA TYR A 127 -2.87 -0.96 0.90
C TYR A 127 -2.33 0.15 0.00
N ALA A 128 -2.07 1.34 0.55
CA ALA A 128 -1.43 2.45 -0.17
C ALA A 128 0.03 2.61 0.29
N PRO A 129 1.02 2.68 -0.64
CA PRO A 129 0.89 2.59 -2.10
C PRO A 129 0.57 1.17 -2.62
N LEU A 130 0.06 1.11 -3.85
CA LEU A 130 -0.40 -0.13 -4.49
C LEU A 130 0.78 -1.04 -4.81
N ARG A 131 0.61 -2.35 -4.59
CA ARG A 131 1.62 -3.35 -4.93
C ARG A 131 1.38 -3.92 -6.33
N VAL A 132 2.44 -3.95 -7.13
CA VAL A 132 2.45 -4.56 -8.47
C VAL A 132 3.64 -5.48 -8.57
N VAL A 133 3.47 -6.69 -9.12
CA VAL A 133 4.58 -7.55 -9.51
C VAL A 133 4.74 -7.55 -11.02
N LEU A 134 5.97 -7.43 -11.50
CA LEU A 134 6.39 -7.67 -12.87
C LEU A 134 7.27 -8.91 -12.90
N TYR A 135 7.00 -9.87 -13.76
CA TYR A 135 7.86 -11.05 -13.91
C TYR A 135 7.89 -11.58 -15.35
N GLN A 136 8.95 -12.34 -15.68
CA GLN A 136 9.02 -13.05 -16.94
C GLN A 136 8.09 -14.27 -16.92
N ASN A 137 7.18 -14.35 -17.89
CA ASN A 137 6.23 -15.45 -17.99
C ASN A 137 6.81 -16.66 -18.76
N ALA A 138 6.10 -17.79 -18.71
CA ALA A 138 6.53 -19.04 -19.32
C ALA A 138 6.64 -18.98 -20.85
N ALA A 139 5.93 -18.07 -21.50
CA ALA A 139 6.00 -17.84 -22.95
C ALA A 139 7.21 -16.99 -23.37
N GLY A 140 8.04 -16.55 -22.41
CA GLY A 140 9.23 -15.72 -22.66
C GLY A 140 8.97 -14.22 -22.64
N GLY A 141 7.70 -13.80 -22.57
CA GLY A 141 7.28 -12.41 -22.42
C GLY A 141 7.26 -11.96 -20.95
N ALA A 142 6.50 -10.90 -20.67
CA ALA A 142 6.37 -10.34 -19.33
C ALA A 142 4.91 -10.28 -18.87
N THR A 143 4.71 -10.30 -17.56
CA THR A 143 3.40 -10.21 -16.93
C THR A 143 3.44 -9.22 -15.77
N PHE A 144 2.46 -8.34 -15.72
CA PHE A 144 2.10 -7.60 -14.51
C PHE A 144 0.94 -8.27 -13.79
N GLU A 145 0.99 -8.31 -12.46
CA GLU A 145 -0.14 -8.70 -11.60
C GLU A 145 -0.29 -7.70 -10.45
N TYR A 146 -1.55 -7.37 -10.12
CA TYR A 146 -1.93 -6.48 -9.02
C TYR A 146 -3.39 -6.69 -8.62
N ASP A 147 -3.75 -6.21 -7.43
CA ASP A 147 -5.13 -6.22 -6.96
C ASP A 147 -5.80 -4.87 -7.29
N LYS A 148 -7.00 -4.93 -7.87
CA LYS A 148 -7.71 -3.75 -8.38
C LYS A 148 -8.11 -2.81 -7.23
N PRO A 149 -7.61 -1.56 -7.22
CA PRO A 149 -7.85 -0.60 -6.14
C PRO A 149 -9.33 -0.46 -5.74
N SER A 150 -10.25 -0.33 -6.69
CA SER A 150 -11.67 -0.09 -6.36
C SER A 150 -12.32 -1.21 -5.54
N THR A 151 -11.99 -2.47 -5.85
CA THR A 151 -12.49 -3.62 -5.06
C THR A 151 -11.72 -3.80 -3.76
N LEU A 152 -10.41 -3.55 -3.77
CA LEU A 152 -9.55 -3.66 -2.58
C LEU A 152 -9.93 -2.65 -1.50
N PHE A 153 -10.08 -1.37 -1.85
CA PHE A 153 -10.48 -0.32 -0.92
C PHE A 153 -11.99 -0.26 -0.68
N GLY A 154 -12.80 -0.86 -1.58
CA GLY A 154 -14.25 -0.96 -1.41
C GLY A 154 -14.68 -1.65 -0.11
N GLN A 155 -13.82 -2.50 0.45
CA GLN A 155 -14.04 -3.17 1.75
C GLN A 155 -14.29 -2.22 2.94
N PHE A 156 -13.94 -0.93 2.80
CA PHE A 156 -14.12 0.07 3.85
C PHE A 156 -15.52 0.68 3.84
N GLY A 157 -16.27 0.57 2.74
CA GLY A 157 -17.63 1.12 2.64
C GLY A 157 -17.72 2.65 2.72
N ASP A 158 -16.58 3.36 2.63
CA ASP A 158 -16.53 4.82 2.60
C ASP A 158 -16.45 5.34 1.16
N GLU A 159 -17.46 6.07 0.70
CA GLU A 159 -17.52 6.59 -0.66
C GLU A 159 -16.38 7.57 -0.99
N ARG A 160 -15.82 8.27 -0.01
CA ARG A 160 -14.67 9.17 -0.22
C ARG A 160 -13.41 8.40 -0.57
N VAL A 161 -13.25 7.22 0.02
CA VAL A 161 -12.19 6.26 -0.29
C VAL A 161 -12.50 5.56 -1.62
N ALA A 162 -13.75 5.16 -1.84
CA ALA A 162 -14.18 4.50 -3.08
C ALA A 162 -13.98 5.39 -4.32
N ALA A 163 -14.30 6.68 -4.24
CA ALA A 163 -14.08 7.62 -5.34
C ALA A 163 -12.61 7.69 -5.77
N VAL A 164 -11.71 7.87 -4.81
CA VAL A 164 -10.26 7.89 -5.06
C VAL A 164 -9.77 6.57 -5.65
N SER A 165 -10.27 5.44 -5.15
CA SER A 165 -9.86 4.13 -5.64
C SER A 165 -10.25 3.85 -7.11
N ARG A 166 -11.38 4.41 -7.59
CA ARG A 166 -11.78 4.29 -9.01
C ARG A 166 -10.86 5.10 -9.94
N ASP A 167 -10.38 6.25 -9.50
CA ASP A 167 -9.39 7.02 -10.26
C ASP A 167 -8.05 6.26 -10.34
N LEU A 168 -7.64 5.64 -9.23
CA LEU A 168 -6.43 4.81 -9.15
C LEU A 168 -6.47 3.58 -10.06
N ASP A 169 -7.63 2.92 -10.22
CA ASP A 169 -7.78 1.82 -11.18
C ASP A 169 -7.30 2.25 -12.56
N ALA A 170 -7.83 3.39 -13.03
CA ALA A 170 -7.61 3.87 -14.38
C ALA A 170 -6.19 4.41 -14.56
N GLU A 171 -5.63 5.08 -13.55
CA GLU A 171 -4.25 5.58 -13.59
C GLU A 171 -3.22 4.44 -13.63
N LEU A 172 -3.37 3.46 -12.75
CA LEU A 172 -2.45 2.34 -12.66
C LEU A 172 -2.54 1.47 -13.92
N GLU A 173 -3.74 1.09 -14.33
CA GLU A 173 -3.93 0.26 -15.54
C GLU A 173 -3.34 0.95 -16.78
N ARG A 174 -3.58 2.25 -16.95
CA ARG A 174 -2.99 3.02 -18.06
C ARG A 174 -1.46 3.03 -18.02
N ALA A 175 -0.85 3.19 -16.85
CA ALA A 175 0.61 3.19 -16.73
C ALA A 175 1.20 1.82 -17.08
N LEU A 176 0.61 0.74 -16.55
CA LEU A 176 1.09 -0.63 -16.78
C LEU A 176 0.87 -1.08 -18.23
N ARG A 177 -0.29 -0.77 -18.84
CA ARG A 177 -0.55 -1.07 -20.25
C ARG A 177 0.43 -0.36 -21.17
N ARG A 178 0.67 0.95 -20.98
CA ARG A 178 1.64 1.70 -21.79
C ARG A 178 3.06 1.15 -21.69
N ALA A 179 3.46 0.60 -20.54
CA ALA A 179 4.75 -0.06 -20.39
C ALA A 179 4.82 -1.42 -21.09
N ALA A 180 3.66 -2.09 -21.27
CA ALA A 180 3.53 -3.42 -21.85
C ALA A 180 3.26 -3.43 -23.37
N GLU A 181 2.70 -2.34 -23.92
CA GLU A 181 2.50 -2.04 -25.35
C GLU A 181 3.81 -1.64 -26.03
#